data_AF-B7MS94-F1
#
_entry.id   AF-B7MS94-F1
#
_cell.length_a   1.000
_cell.length_b   1.000
_cell.length_c   1.000
_cell.angle_alpha   90.00
_cell.angle_beta   90.00
_cell.angle_gamma   90.00
#
_symmetry.space_group_name_H-M   'P 1'
#
loop_
_entity.id
_entity.type
_entity.pdbx_description
1 polymer ?
#
loop_
_entity_poly.entity_id
_entity_poly.type
_entity_poly.pdbx_seq_one_letter_code
_entity_poly.pdbx_strand_id
1 'polypeptide(L)'
;MNLGEYLHHSRITQKDFAEIVGVTQGMVSHVITGRAKLTGGKVLRWCEATGWVVTPHEIDSSTYPNPTDGIPVDYQANTQPALGVDS
;
A
#
# COMPACT_ATOMS: atom_id res chain seq x y z
N MET A 1 5.55 -6.00 1.19
CA MET A 1 5.72 -5.15 2.39
C MET A 1 4.42 -4.42 2.63
N ASN A 2 3.76 -4.70 3.75
CA ASN A 2 2.47 -4.07 4.04
C ASN A 2 2.68 -2.64 4.61
N LEU A 3 1.59 -1.87 4.73
CA LEU A 3 1.67 -0.49 5.19
C LEU A 3 2.27 -0.35 6.59
N GLY A 4 1.96 -1.25 7.52
CA GLY A 4 2.50 -1.19 8.88
C GLY A 4 4.02 -1.40 8.91
N GLU A 5 4.52 -2.37 8.13
CA GLU A 5 5.95 -2.63 7.95
C GLU A 5 6.67 -1.46 7.30
N TYR A 6 6.07 -0.87 6.25
CA TYR A 6 6.62 0.30 5.56
C TYR A 6 6.81 1.48 6.51
N LEU A 7 5.81 1.79 7.33
CA LEU A 7 5.89 2.89 8.29
C LEU A 7 6.99 2.65 9.33
N HIS A 8 7.10 1.42 9.83
CA HIS A 8 8.15 1.04 10.77
C HIS A 8 9.55 1.19 10.17
N HIS A 9 9.80 0.64 8.97
CA HIS A 9 11.09 0.71 8.29
C HIS A 9 11.47 2.14 7.90
N SER A 10 10.49 2.92 7.45
CA SER A 10 10.69 4.32 7.03
C SER A 10 10.76 5.30 8.20
N ARG A 11 10.57 4.83 9.44
CA ARG A 11 10.50 5.66 10.65
C ARG A 11 9.45 6.78 10.56
N ILE A 12 8.35 6.50 9.85
CA ILE A 12 7.21 7.41 9.68
C ILE A 12 6.15 7.02 10.70
N THR A 13 5.67 7.97 11.51
CA THR A 13 4.57 7.67 12.43
C THR A 13 3.24 7.58 11.68
N GLN A 14 2.25 6.88 12.25
CA GLN A 14 0.90 6.85 11.65
C GLN A 14 0.29 8.26 11.57
N LYS A 15 0.68 9.18 12.44
CA LYS A 15 0.24 10.58 12.41
C LYS A 15 0.83 11.31 11.21
N ASP A 16 2.15 11.23 11.03
CA ASP A 16 2.82 11.90 9.91
C ASP A 16 2.31 11.35 8.57
N PHE A 17 2.13 10.02 8.48
CA PHE A 17 1.54 9.41 7.29
C PHE A 17 0.10 9.90 7.05
N ALA A 18 -0.70 10.04 8.10
CA ALA A 18 -2.07 10.55 7.98
C ALA A 18 -2.10 11.98 7.46
N GLU A 19 -1.15 12.83 7.87
CA GLU A 19 -0.98 14.19 7.35
C GLU A 19 -0.63 14.17 5.85
N ILE A 20 0.25 13.26 5.41
CA ILE A 20 0.62 13.08 3.99
C ILE A 20 -0.61 12.71 3.13
N VAL A 21 -1.42 11.75 3.57
CA VAL A 21 -2.57 11.27 2.77
C VAL A 21 -3.87 12.04 3.03
N GLY A 22 -3.86 13.00 3.95
CA GLY A 22 -5.00 13.86 4.28
C GLY A 22 -6.14 13.15 5.01
N VAL A 23 -5.81 12.31 5.99
CA VAL A 23 -6.79 11.58 6.84
C VAL A 23 -6.44 11.69 8.32
N THR A 24 -7.20 11.07 9.21
CA THR A 24 -6.87 11.00 10.64
C THR A 24 -5.91 9.84 10.93
N GLN A 25 -5.06 9.99 11.96
CA GLN A 25 -4.21 8.89 12.44
C GLN A 25 -5.03 7.64 12.81
N GLY A 26 -6.23 7.82 13.38
CA GLY A 26 -7.15 6.72 13.67
C GLY A 26 -7.59 5.95 12.42
N MET A 27 -7.79 6.63 11.29
CA MET A 27 -8.08 5.96 10.02
C MET A 27 -6.89 5.11 9.55
N VAL A 28 -5.67 5.62 9.68
CA VAL A 28 -4.43 4.85 9.38
C VAL A 28 -4.34 3.61 10.26
N SER A 29 -4.57 3.76 11.57
CA SER A 29 -4.62 2.64 12.51
C SER A 29 -5.67 1.59 12.13
N HIS A 30 -6.87 2.03 11.74
CA HIS A 30 -7.92 1.10 11.31
C HIS A 30 -7.56 0.32 10.05
N VAL A 31 -6.89 0.96 9.09
CA VAL A 31 -6.42 0.26 7.88
C VAL A 31 -5.34 -0.76 8.22
N ILE A 32 -4.32 -0.36 9.01
CA ILE A 32 -3.23 -1.26 9.42
C ILE A 32 -3.75 -2.45 10.22
N THR A 33 -4.77 -2.24 11.06
CA THR A 33 -5.36 -3.30 11.90
C THR A 33 -6.49 -4.07 11.22
N GLY A 34 -6.75 -3.82 9.92
CA GLY A 34 -7.81 -4.50 9.16
C GLY A 34 -9.24 -4.13 9.58
N ARG A 35 -9.42 -3.10 10.42
CA ARG A 35 -10.74 -2.61 10.85
C ARG A 35 -11.42 -1.71 9.83
N ALA A 36 -10.66 -1.14 8.88
CA ALA A 36 -11.19 -0.36 7.77
C ALA A 36 -10.55 -0.80 6.46
N LYS A 37 -11.36 -0.87 5.41
CA LYS A 37 -10.90 -1.18 4.05
C LYS A 37 -10.81 0.10 3.23
N LEU A 38 -9.70 0.29 2.53
CA LEU A 38 -9.58 1.35 1.52
C LEU A 38 -10.31 0.93 0.24
N THR A 39 -10.91 1.90 -0.44
CA THR A 39 -11.67 1.63 -1.66
C THR A 39 -11.24 2.56 -2.80
N GLY A 40 -11.17 2.00 -4.01
CA GLY A 40 -10.92 2.73 -5.26
C GLY A 40 -9.69 3.64 -5.18
N GLY A 41 -9.86 4.91 -5.56
CA GLY A 41 -8.77 5.90 -5.64
C GLY A 41 -8.01 6.15 -4.33
N LYS A 42 -8.58 5.82 -3.16
CA LYS A 42 -7.84 5.94 -1.88
C LYS A 42 -6.69 4.93 -1.78
N VAL A 43 -6.86 3.74 -2.35
CA VAL A 43 -5.81 2.71 -2.38
C VAL A 43 -4.62 3.27 -3.16
N LEU A 44 -4.86 3.73 -4.39
CA LEU A 44 -3.81 4.28 -5.25
C LEU A 44 -3.10 5.48 -4.62
N ARG A 45 -3.85 6.40 -4.01
CA ARG A 45 -3.27 7.57 -3.31
C ARG A 45 -2.33 7.16 -2.16
N TRP A 46 -2.69 6.12 -1.41
CA TRP A 46 -1.85 5.64 -0.31
C TRP A 46 -0.61 4.92 -0.84
N CYS A 47 -0.75 4.10 -1.89
CA CYS A 47 0.38 3.46 -2.56
C CYS A 47 1.37 4.50 -3.12
N GLU A 48 0.86 5.53 -3.80
CA GLU A 48 1.66 6.64 -4.32
C GLU A 48 2.43 7.37 -3.20
N ALA A 49 1.78 7.61 -2.05
CA ALA A 49 2.44 8.23 -0.89
C ALA A 49 3.58 7.39 -0.28
N THR A 50 3.64 6.10 -0.60
CA THR A 50 4.77 5.22 -0.24
C THR A 50 5.83 5.11 -1.34
N GLY A 51 5.69 5.86 -2.44
CA GLY A 51 6.53 5.68 -3.62
C GLY A 51 6.33 4.31 -4.27
N TRP A 52 5.13 3.74 -4.18
CA TRP A 52 4.76 2.42 -4.69
C TRP A 52 5.50 1.23 -4.04
N VAL A 53 6.14 1.42 -2.88
CA VAL A 53 6.71 0.32 -2.08
C VAL A 53 5.60 -0.57 -1.51
N VAL A 54 4.50 0.05 -1.06
CA VAL A 54 3.26 -0.66 -0.72
C VAL A 54 2.37 -0.64 -1.95
N THR A 55 2.06 -1.82 -2.49
CA THR A 55 1.29 -1.94 -3.74
C THR A 55 -0.21 -2.05 -3.47
N PRO A 56 -1.07 -1.78 -4.47
CA PRO A 56 -2.51 -1.99 -4.33
C PRO A 56 -2.87 -3.43 -3.95
N HIS A 57 -2.10 -4.40 -4.45
CA HIS A 57 -2.23 -5.82 -4.09
C HIS A 57 -2.04 -6.08 -2.60
N GLU A 58 -1.06 -5.43 -1.97
CA GLU A 58 -0.78 -5.58 -0.53
C GLU A 58 -1.86 -4.95 0.36
N ILE A 59 -2.60 -3.97 -0.16
CA ILE A 59 -3.71 -3.30 0.55
C ILE A 59 -5.03 -4.05 0.35
N ASP A 60 -5.32 -4.47 -0.89
CA ASP A 60 -6.57 -5.11 -1.25
C ASP A 60 -6.39 -6.08 -2.43
N SER A 61 -5.82 -7.25 -2.14
CA SER A 61 -5.61 -8.32 -3.13
C SER A 61 -6.90 -8.83 -3.78
N SER A 62 -8.06 -8.63 -3.15
CA SER A 62 -9.35 -8.99 -3.75
C SER A 62 -9.72 -8.10 -4.94
N THR A 63 -9.36 -6.82 -4.90
CA THR A 63 -9.60 -5.87 -5.99
C THR A 63 -8.42 -5.82 -6.96
N TYR A 64 -7.20 -6.03 -6.45
CA TYR A 64 -5.94 -5.99 -7.19
C TYR A 64 -5.26 -7.37 -7.10
N PRO A 65 -5.74 -8.39 -7.85
CA PRO A 65 -5.26 -9.77 -7.70
C PRO A 65 -3.81 -9.97 -8.15
N ASN A 66 -3.28 -9.15 -9.05
CA ASN A 66 -1.89 -9.24 -9.50
C ASN A 66 -1.02 -8.21 -8.79
N PRO A 67 0.26 -8.54 -8.50
CA PRO A 67 1.18 -7.63 -7.82
C PRO A 67 1.39 -6.28 -8.52
N THR A 68 1.22 -6.22 -9.84
CA THR A 68 1.42 -5.02 -10.67
C THR A 68 0.14 -4.22 -10.94
N ASP A 69 -1.03 -4.70 -10.46
CA ASP A 69 -2.29 -4.04 -10.75
C ASP A 69 -2.34 -2.62 -10.13
N GLY A 70 -2.72 -1.64 -10.95
CA GLY A 70 -2.82 -0.24 -10.52
C GLY A 70 -1.48 0.46 -10.28
N ILE A 71 -0.34 -0.17 -10.58
CA ILE A 71 1.00 0.43 -10.49
C ILE A 71 1.37 1.09 -11.83
N PRO A 72 1.85 2.36 -11.84
CA PRO A 72 2.32 3.02 -13.05
C PRO A 72 3.56 2.30 -13.63
N VAL A 73 3.70 2.32 -14.96
CA VAL A 73 4.75 1.58 -15.69
C VAL A 73 6.15 1.83 -15.13
N ASP A 74 6.47 3.08 -14.78
CA ASP A 74 7.79 3.47 -14.25
C ASP A 74 8.12 2.82 -12.89
N TYR A 75 7.11 2.36 -12.15
CA TYR A 75 7.25 1.76 -10.82
C TYR A 75 7.08 0.23 -10.83
N GLN A 76 6.70 -0.37 -11.96
CA GLN A 76 6.48 -1.82 -12.05
C GLN A 76 7.77 -2.64 -11.82
N ALA A 77 8.94 -2.10 -12.14
CA ALA A 77 10.23 -2.74 -11.88
C ALA A 77 10.56 -2.94 -10.38
N ASN A 78 9.92 -2.17 -9.50
CA ASN A 78 10.08 -2.33 -8.04
C ASN A 78 9.14 -3.40 -7.46
N THR A 79 8.25 -3.96 -8.27
CA THR A 79 7.35 -5.02 -7.85
C THR A 79 8.15 -6.31 -7.78
N GLN A 80 8.28 -6.89 -6.60
CA GLN A 80 8.87 -8.21 -6.45
C GLN A 80 8.07 -9.19 -7.33
N PRO A 81 8.71 -9.92 -8.27
CA PRO A 81 8.00 -10.91 -9.05
C PRO A 81 7.39 -11.92 -8.09
N ALA A 82 6.09 -12.18 -8.25
CA ALA A 82 5.43 -13.27 -7.55
C ALA A 82 6.28 -14.54 -7.77
N LEU A 83 6.76 -15.13 -6.68
CA LEU A 83 7.57 -16.34 -6.70
C LEU A 83 6.85 -17.42 -7.53
N GLY A 84 7.51 -17.86 -8.61
CA GLY A 84 7.31 -19.16 -9.24
C GLY A 84 5.99 -19.37 -9.98
N VAL A 85 5.99 -19.14 -11.29
CA VAL A 85 5.39 -20.12 -12.21
C VAL A 85 6.53 -21.10 -12.53
N ASP A 86 6.59 -22.19 -11.79
CA ASP A 86 7.40 -23.34 -12.11
C ASP A 86 6.81 -24.08 -13.31
N SER A 87 7.63 -24.18 -14.36
CA SER A 87 7.64 -25.14 -15.49
C SER A 87 6.39 -25.33 -16.35
#